data_AF-A0A7C5C888-F1
#
_entry.id   AF-A0A7C5C888-F1
#
_cell.length_a   1.000
_cell.length_b   1.000
_cell.length_c   1.000
_cell.angle_alpha   90.00
_cell.angle_beta   90.00
_cell.angle_gamma   90.00
#
_symmetry.space_group_name_H-M   'P 1'
#
loop_
_entity.id
_entity.type
_entity.pdbx_description
1 polymer ?
#
loop_
_entity_poly.entity_id
_entity_poly.type
_entity_poly.pdbx_seq_one_letter_code
_entity_poly.pdbx_strand_id
1 'polypeptide(L)'
;MRYFIEIAYKGTNFHGWQKQPNANSIQEEIEKALTILFRNPISIVGAGRTDAGVHAKQLFAHFDTTSPIDLKETTYRLNALVPKSIVIQGIYSVIPNAHARFDAISRS
;
A
#
# COMPACT_ATOMS: atom_id res chain seq x y z
N MET A 1 3.61 15.44 -2.98
CA MET A 1 3.76 15.15 -1.54
C MET A 1 3.83 13.65 -1.39
N ARG A 2 4.71 13.14 -0.51
CA ARG A 2 4.90 11.70 -0.30
C ARG A 2 4.34 11.26 1.03
N TYR A 3 3.76 10.07 1.06
CA TYR A 3 3.24 9.43 2.26
C TYR A 3 3.72 7.99 2.35
N PHE A 4 3.95 7.53 3.58
CA PHE A 4 4.02 6.10 3.86
C PHE A 4 2.63 5.57 4.18
N ILE A 5 2.33 4.37 3.69
CA ILE A 5 1.12 3.62 3.97
C ILE A 5 1.53 2.31 4.66
N GLU A 6 0.96 2.06 5.83
CA GLU A 6 1.19 0.85 6.60
C GLU A 6 0.08 -0.17 6.33
N ILE A 7 0.47 -1.39 5.98
CA ILE A 7 -0.43 -2.39 5.42
C ILE A 7 -0.26 -3.70 6.20
N ALA A 8 -1.37 -4.34 6.56
CA ALA A 8 -1.44 -5.75 6.89
C ALA A 8 -2.27 -6.49 5.86
N TYR A 9 -1.98 -7.78 5.61
CA TYR A 9 -2.83 -8.59 4.76
C TYR A 9 -2.71 -10.10 5.01
N LYS A 10 -3.81 -10.79 4.69
CA LYS A 10 -3.87 -12.23 4.51
C LYS A 10 -3.70 -12.56 3.03
N GLY A 11 -2.50 -12.96 2.63
CA GLY A 11 -2.13 -13.21 1.24
C GLY A 11 -2.64 -14.53 0.63
N THR A 12 -3.39 -15.35 1.38
CA THR A 12 -3.84 -16.70 0.93
C THR A 12 -4.44 -16.70 -0.47
N ASN A 13 -5.23 -15.69 -0.82
CA ASN A 13 -5.95 -15.61 -2.10
C ASN A 13 -5.23 -14.73 -3.13
N PHE A 14 -3.96 -14.38 -2.92
CA PHE A 14 -3.20 -13.49 -3.78
C PHE A 14 -1.93 -14.16 -4.29
N HIS A 15 -1.54 -13.79 -5.51
CA HIS A 15 -0.31 -14.24 -6.14
C HIS A 15 0.90 -13.37 -5.72
N GLY A 16 0.92 -13.03 -4.44
CA GLY A 16 1.98 -12.27 -3.78
C GLY A 16 1.71 -10.77 -3.74
N TRP A 17 2.75 -10.05 -3.34
CA TRP A 17 2.70 -8.60 -3.22
C TRP A 17 2.64 -7.89 -4.58
N GLN A 18 3.54 -8.25 -5.48
CA GLN A 18 3.84 -7.47 -6.69
C GLN A 18 2.75 -7.63 -7.75
N LYS A 19 2.34 -6.52 -8.37
CA LYS A 19 1.42 -6.52 -9.52
C LYS A 19 1.98 -7.33 -10.70
N GLN A 20 1.15 -8.19 -11.27
CA GLN A 20 1.45 -9.03 -12.43
C GLN A 20 0.28 -8.97 -13.43
N PRO A 21 0.51 -9.18 -14.75
CA PRO A 21 -0.54 -9.02 -15.76
C PRO A 21 -1.76 -9.94 -15.62
N ASN A 22 -1.57 -11.17 -15.13
CA ASN A 22 -2.60 -12.23 -15.15
C ASN A 22 -2.89 -12.79 -13.76
N ALA A 23 -2.60 -12.03 -12.70
CA ALA A 23 -2.71 -12.53 -11.34
C ALA A 23 -3.04 -11.39 -10.37
N ASN A 24 -4.00 -11.63 -9.48
CA ASN A 24 -4.35 -10.68 -8.44
C ASN A 24 -3.20 -10.54 -7.42
N SER A 25 -2.94 -9.31 -7.01
CA SER A 25 -1.85 -8.99 -6.09
C SER A 25 -2.28 -7.97 -5.05
N ILE A 26 -1.57 -7.93 -3.93
CA ILE A 26 -1.83 -6.95 -2.87
C ILE A 26 -1.59 -5.53 -3.40
N GLN A 27 -0.49 -5.32 -4.13
CA GLN A 27 -0.14 -4.02 -4.70
C GLN A 27 -1.27 -3.49 -5.61
N GLU A 28 -1.77 -4.33 -6.51
CA GLU A 28 -2.79 -3.90 -7.47
C GLU A 28 -4.10 -3.49 -6.79
N GLU A 29 -4.56 -4.23 -5.78
CA GLU A 29 -5.80 -3.88 -5.05
C GLU A 29 -5.66 -2.56 -4.28
N ILE A 30 -4.50 -2.28 -3.71
CA ILE A 30 -4.23 -1.01 -3.04
C ILE A 30 -4.13 0.14 -4.05
N GLU A 31 -3.45 -0.07 -5.18
CA GLU A 31 -3.37 0.92 -6.27
C GLU A 31 -4.75 1.23 -6.86
N LYS A 32 -5.62 0.24 -7.01
CA LYS A 32 -7.03 0.43 -7.42
C LYS A 32 -7.78 1.30 -6.41
N ALA A 33 -7.68 0.98 -5.12
CA ALA A 33 -8.33 1.76 -4.06
C ALA A 33 -7.84 3.22 -4.01
N LEU A 34 -6.52 3.43 -4.11
CA LEU A 34 -5.93 4.77 -4.19
C LEU A 34 -6.40 5.52 -5.44
N THR A 35 -6.41 4.84 -6.59
CA THR A 35 -6.86 5.44 -7.85
C THR A 35 -8.32 5.88 -7.80
N ILE A 36 -9.19 5.08 -7.19
CA ILE A 36 -10.60 5.42 -6.96
C ILE A 36 -10.71 6.64 -6.04
N LEU A 37 -9.98 6.63 -4.91
CA LEU A 37 -10.05 7.68 -3.91
C LEU A 37 -9.54 9.03 -4.44
N PHE A 38 -8.43 9.02 -5.18
CA PHE A 38 -7.77 10.21 -5.71
C PHE A 38 -8.23 10.62 -7.12
N ARG A 39 -9.07 9.79 -7.77
CA ARG A 39 -9.55 9.99 -9.15
C ARG A 39 -8.43 10.19 -10.17
N ASN A 40 -7.25 9.64 -9.89
CA ASN A 40 -6.06 9.72 -10.71
C ASN A 40 -5.25 8.42 -10.50
N PRO A 41 -4.54 7.90 -11.51
CA PRO A 41 -3.71 6.72 -11.31
C PRO A 41 -2.66 6.95 -10.22
N ILE A 42 -2.67 6.12 -9.18
CA ILE A 42 -1.68 6.13 -8.10
C ILE A 42 -0.97 4.78 -8.07
N SER A 43 0.34 4.81 -8.21
CA SER A 43 1.21 3.64 -8.03
C SER A 43 1.87 3.67 -6.66
N ILE A 44 2.21 2.49 -6.12
CA ILE A 44 2.90 2.39 -4.83
C ILE A 44 4.21 1.62 -4.97
N VAL A 45 5.15 1.89 -4.07
CA VAL A 45 6.40 1.13 -3.95
C VAL A 45 6.52 0.57 -2.53
N GLY A 46 6.45 -0.76 -2.42
CA GLY A 46 6.57 -1.48 -1.16
C GLY A 46 8.00 -1.52 -0.62
N ALA A 47 8.11 -1.62 0.71
CA ALA A 47 9.37 -1.84 1.43
C ALA A 47 9.96 -3.21 1.12
N GLY A 48 9.15 -4.19 0.75
CA GLY A 48 9.55 -5.54 0.38
C GLY A 48 8.57 -6.16 -0.58
N ARG A 49 8.85 -7.42 -0.94
CA ARG A 49 7.95 -8.28 -1.71
C ARG A 49 7.69 -9.53 -0.90
N THR A 50 6.51 -10.08 -1.06
CA THR A 50 6.13 -11.39 -0.53
C THR A 50 5.63 -12.25 -1.68
N ASP A 51 5.90 -13.55 -1.57
CA ASP A 51 5.48 -14.53 -2.57
C ASP A 51 3.99 -14.87 -2.44
N ALA A 52 3.47 -15.64 -3.40
CA ALA A 52 2.09 -16.10 -3.40
C ALA A 52 1.71 -16.79 -2.10
N GLY A 53 0.52 -16.45 -1.56
CA GLY A 53 0.02 -17.02 -0.32
C GLY A 53 0.63 -16.43 0.98
N VAL A 54 1.78 -15.76 0.93
CA VAL A 54 2.47 -15.24 2.12
C VAL A 54 1.67 -14.11 2.76
N HIS A 55 1.68 -14.04 4.10
CA HIS A 55 0.96 -13.02 4.88
C HIS A 55 1.93 -11.93 5.36
N ALA A 56 1.41 -10.74 5.64
CA ALA A 56 2.17 -9.70 6.32
C ALA A 56 1.36 -9.12 7.47
N LYS A 57 1.96 -9.09 8.66
CA LYS A 57 1.43 -8.32 9.80
C LYS A 57 1.69 -6.83 9.63
N GLN A 58 2.77 -6.47 8.96
CA GLN A 58 3.15 -5.11 8.68
C GLN A 58 4.01 -5.08 7.41
N LEU A 59 3.67 -4.18 6.50
CA LEU A 59 4.46 -3.83 5.34
C LEU A 59 4.22 -2.35 5.07
N PHE A 60 5.31 -1.59 4.94
CA PHE A 60 5.21 -0.21 4.49
C PHE A 60 5.29 -0.16 2.97
N ALA A 61 4.55 0.75 2.36
CA ALA A 61 4.77 1.24 1.01
C ALA A 61 4.78 2.76 1.01
N HIS A 62 5.18 3.37 -0.09
CA HIS A 62 4.99 4.81 -0.29
C HIS A 62 4.24 5.10 -1.58
N PHE A 63 3.56 6.23 -1.59
CA PHE A 63 2.85 6.77 -2.75
C PHE A 63 2.94 8.31 -2.73
N ASP A 64 2.70 8.91 -3.89
CA ASP A 64 2.77 10.35 -4.09
C ASP A 64 1.40 10.92 -4.48
N THR A 65 1.05 12.10 -3.97
CA THR A 65 -0.13 12.88 -4.36
C THR A 65 0.24 14.32 -4.64
N THR A 66 -0.62 15.03 -5.40
CA THR A 66 -0.41 16.46 -5.71
C THR A 66 -0.88 17.40 -4.60
N SER A 67 -1.80 16.93 -3.75
CA SER A 67 -2.42 17.73 -2.69
C SER A 67 -2.26 17.08 -1.31
N PRO A 68 -2.29 17.87 -0.23
CA PRO A 68 -2.34 17.34 1.13
C PRO A 68 -3.59 16.50 1.34
N ILE A 69 -3.49 15.51 2.22
CA ILE A 69 -4.58 14.58 2.54
C ILE A 69 -4.88 14.61 4.04
N ASP A 70 -6.13 14.35 4.42
CA ASP A 70 -6.46 14.01 5.80
C ASP A 70 -6.07 12.55 6.04
N LEU A 71 -5.08 12.32 6.90
CA LEU A 71 -4.52 10.98 7.13
C LEU A 71 -5.57 10.00 7.66
N LYS A 72 -6.41 10.42 8.63
CA LYS A 72 -7.39 9.53 9.26
C LYS A 72 -8.54 9.21 8.32
N GLU A 73 -9.07 10.21 7.64
CA GLU A 73 -10.15 10.03 6.68
C GLU A 73 -9.69 9.21 5.48
N THR A 74 -8.46 9.45 4.99
CA THR A 74 -7.88 8.67 3.89
C THR A 74 -7.71 7.21 4.29
N THR A 75 -7.16 6.92 5.48
CA THR A 75 -7.06 5.55 6.01
C THR A 75 -8.44 4.89 6.12
N TYR A 76 -9.44 5.59 6.65
CA TYR A 76 -10.81 5.07 6.76
C TYR A 76 -11.41 4.73 5.39
N ARG A 77 -11.32 5.65 4.42
CA ARG A 77 -11.85 5.45 3.07
C ARG A 77 -11.15 4.34 2.32
N LEU A 78 -9.82 4.22 2.45
CA LEU A 78 -9.09 3.12 1.81
C LEU A 78 -9.52 1.76 2.37
N ASN A 79 -9.71 1.63 3.68
CA ASN A 79 -10.22 0.39 4.27
C ASN A 79 -11.64 0.03 3.80
N ALA A 80 -12.45 1.03 3.40
CA ALA A 80 -13.76 0.78 2.79
C ALA A 80 -13.67 0.31 1.31
N LEU A 81 -12.54 0.54 0.64
CA LEU A 81 -12.33 0.24 -0.78
C LEU A 81 -11.53 -1.04 -1.02
N VAL A 82 -10.55 -1.35 -0.17
CA VAL A 82 -9.75 -2.57 -0.31
C VAL A 82 -10.53 -3.82 0.12
N PRO A 83 -10.18 -5.02 -0.39
CA PRO A 83 -10.74 -6.27 0.11
C PRO A 83 -10.51 -6.45 1.62
N LYS A 84 -11.44 -7.12 2.32
CA LYS A 84 -11.35 -7.40 3.76
C LYS A 84 -10.08 -8.16 4.21
N SER A 85 -9.38 -8.79 3.26
CA SER A 85 -8.10 -9.47 3.49
C SER A 85 -6.91 -8.51 3.54
N ILE A 86 -7.11 -7.22 3.28
CA ILE A 86 -6.11 -6.15 3.34
C ILE A 86 -6.60 -5.11 4.34
N VAL A 87 -5.71 -4.62 5.19
CA VAL A 87 -5.98 -3.57 6.17
C VAL A 87 -4.95 -2.47 5.98
N ILE A 88 -5.42 -1.24 5.82
CA ILE A 88 -4.59 -0.05 5.91
C ILE A 88 -4.54 0.37 7.37
N GLN A 89 -3.41 0.15 8.04
CA GLN A 89 -3.25 0.45 9.46
C GLN A 89 -3.10 1.94 9.72
N GLY A 90 -2.43 2.65 8.80
CA GLY A 90 -2.17 4.07 8.93
C GLY A 90 -1.53 4.67 7.68
N ILE A 91 -1.56 5.99 7.61
CA ILE A 91 -0.85 6.79 6.60
C ILE A 91 -0.07 7.88 7.32
N TYR A 92 1.16 8.12 6.88
CA TYR A 92 2.12 9.00 7.54
C TYR A 92 2.71 9.97 6.54
N SER A 93 2.67 11.27 6.85
CA SER A 93 3.42 12.28 6.11
C SER A 93 4.91 12.03 6.27
N VAL A 94 5.66 12.07 5.17
CA VAL A 94 7.11 11.88 5.17
C VAL A 94 7.79 12.98 4.37
N ILE A 95 9.11 13.08 4.51
CA ILE A 95 9.92 13.95 3.67
C ILE A 95 9.79 13.53 2.19
N PRO A 96 9.86 14.46 1.21
CA PRO A 96 9.57 14.17 -0.20
C PRO A 96 10.37 13.00 -0.81
N ASN A 97 11.60 12.78 -0.33
CA ASN A 97 12.50 11.76 -0.86
C ASN A 97 12.53 10.47 -0.05
N ALA A 98 11.71 10.34 1.00
CA ALA A 98 11.64 9.10 1.77
C ALA A 98 11.24 7.93 0.88
N HIS A 99 11.91 6.80 1.00
CA HIS A 99 11.72 5.66 0.11
C HIS A 99 11.56 4.36 0.91
N ALA A 100 10.33 3.83 0.95
CA ALA A 100 9.96 2.65 1.74
C ALA A 100 10.92 1.46 1.57
N ARG A 101 11.46 1.23 0.37
CA ARG A 101 12.42 0.13 0.12
C ARG A 101 13.86 0.42 0.54
N PHE A 102 14.35 1.63 0.29
CA PHE A 102 15.78 1.92 0.36
C PHE A 102 16.18 2.53 1.70
N ASP A 103 15.26 3.22 2.37
CA ASP A 103 15.49 3.77 3.71
C ASP A 103 15.19 2.75 4.81
N ALA A 104 14.63 1.58 4.46
CA ALA A 104 14.36 0.51 5.41
C ALA A 104 15.68 -0.13 5.90
N ILE A 105 15.92 -0.04 7.21
CA ILE A 105 17.12 -0.57 7.87
C ILE A 105 17.08 -2.09 8.14
N SER A 106 15.89 -2.68 8.28
CA SER A 106 15.72 -4.11 8.54
C SER A 106 14.32 -4.61 8.12
N ARG A 107 14.19 -5.94 8.00
CA ARG A 107 12.94 -6.66 7.70
C ARG A 107 12.96 -7.97 8.51
N SER A 108 11.83 -8.37 9.07
CA SER A 108 11.69 -9.54 9.95
C SER A 108 10.38 -10.27 9.73
#